data_AF-W6U3N6-F1
#
_entry.id   AF-W6U3N6-F1
#
_cell.length_a   1.000
_cell.length_b   1.000
_cell.length_c   1.000
_cell.angle_alpha   90.00
_cell.angle_beta   90.00
_cell.angle_gamma   90.00
#
_symmetry.space_group_name_H-M   'P 1'
#
loop_
_entity.id
_entity.type
_entity.pdbx_description
1 polymer ?
#
loop_
_entity_poly.entity_id
_entity_poly.type
_entity_poly.pdbx_seq_one_letter_code
_entity_poly.pdbx_strand_id
1 'polypeptide(L)'
;MSPGQYATLEKLISQFEQVMVSLKLQDQWFHGAGSLLGSLQHHDLIPWDNDADVCAHLRYRQRIQQALKNLWPKFGTYAQPSRDKLFFKPMDKNATTDLNTIGSHAFNHMPGAWPFIDICYYREIDSAMGEEFLQSYRKFSLGHIYPLTYRPFGKHWYPAPRRPISFLKTFYSTNKQYYSSHSYSHALEKVIVAKYMDCGRLAERYAFVHRCPIPEEERGNTPLGFCDEHLVDGSGRSTRSTLPCSKIWE
;
A
#
# COMPACT_ATOMS: atom_id res chain seq x y z
N MET A 1 -0.49 -8.94 -12.16
CA MET A 1 0.19 -7.76 -12.71
C MET A 1 1.39 -8.21 -13.54
N SER A 2 1.74 -7.55 -14.66
CA SER A 2 2.97 -7.85 -15.39
C SER A 2 4.21 -7.27 -14.68
N PRO A 3 5.44 -7.74 -14.97
CA PRO A 3 6.66 -7.17 -14.39
C PRO A 3 6.80 -5.66 -14.63
N GLY A 4 6.46 -5.19 -15.83
CA GLY A 4 6.49 -3.77 -16.18
C GLY A 4 5.51 -2.94 -15.37
N GLN A 5 4.28 -3.43 -15.20
CA GLN A 5 3.25 -2.78 -14.38
C GLN A 5 3.64 -2.71 -12.90
N TYR A 6 4.23 -3.79 -12.36
CA TYR A 6 4.76 -3.80 -10.99
C TYR A 6 5.88 -2.77 -10.82
N ALA A 7 6.84 -2.75 -11.75
CA ALA A 7 7.93 -1.77 -11.75
C ALA A 7 7.42 -0.32 -11.92
N THR A 8 6.29 -0.12 -12.60
CA THR A 8 5.59 1.18 -12.65
C THR A 8 5.10 1.61 -11.28
N LEU A 9 4.40 0.76 -10.53
CA LEU A 9 3.91 1.07 -9.18
C LEU A 9 5.07 1.32 -8.21
N GLU A 10 6.11 0.50 -8.23
CA GLU A 10 7.33 0.67 -7.42
C GLU A 10 7.95 2.06 -7.64
N LYS A 11 8.09 2.48 -8.91
CA LYS A 11 8.61 3.81 -9.27
C LYS A 11 7.68 4.94 -8.86
N LEU A 12 6.37 4.76 -8.91
CA LEU A 12 5.41 5.77 -8.50
C LEU A 12 5.43 6.00 -6.98
N ILE A 13 5.52 4.93 -6.18
CA ILE A 13 5.65 5.03 -4.72
C ILE A 13 6.98 5.70 -4.36
N SER A 14 8.09 5.29 -4.97
CA SER A 14 9.40 5.93 -4.75
C SER A 14 9.38 7.43 -5.14
N GLN A 15 8.71 7.78 -6.24
CA GLN A 15 8.58 9.18 -6.65
C GLN A 15 7.72 9.99 -5.66
N PHE A 16 6.65 9.41 -5.15
CA PHE A 16 5.82 10.02 -4.12
C PHE A 16 6.61 10.24 -2.83
N GLU A 17 7.36 9.24 -2.37
CA GLU A 17 8.26 9.37 -1.20
C GLU A 17 9.25 10.52 -1.39
N GLN A 18 9.91 10.62 -2.54
CA GLN A 18 10.84 11.73 -2.81
C GLN A 18 10.17 13.11 -2.70
N VAL A 19 8.91 13.22 -3.16
CA VAL A 19 8.12 14.44 -2.96
C VAL A 19 7.87 14.68 -1.47
N MET A 20 7.44 13.67 -0.72
CA MET A 20 7.22 13.81 0.73
C MET A 20 8.51 14.21 1.47
N VAL A 21 9.66 13.65 1.10
CA VAL A 21 10.98 14.04 1.64
C VAL A 21 11.30 15.50 1.31
N SER A 22 11.12 15.92 0.06
CA SER A 22 11.37 17.31 -0.35
C SER A 22 10.51 18.33 0.42
N LEU A 23 9.31 17.91 0.83
CA LEU A 23 8.38 18.73 1.59
C LEU A 23 8.61 18.67 3.09
N LYS A 24 9.54 17.83 3.57
CA LYS A 24 9.75 17.52 5.00
C LYS A 24 8.49 16.95 5.65
N LEU A 25 7.84 16.01 4.96
CA LEU A 25 6.58 15.37 5.34
C LEU A 25 6.71 13.85 5.47
N GLN A 26 7.91 13.33 5.73
CA GLN A 26 8.18 11.89 5.84
C GLN A 26 7.34 11.21 6.93
N ASP A 27 6.99 11.94 7.98
CA ASP A 27 6.17 11.50 9.10
C ASP A 27 4.67 11.81 8.92
N GLN A 28 4.25 12.28 7.74
CA GLN A 28 2.87 12.71 7.47
C GLN A 28 2.20 11.90 6.35
N TRP A 29 2.77 10.75 6.00
CA TRP A 29 2.20 9.77 5.08
C TRP A 29 2.58 8.35 5.48
N PHE A 30 1.80 7.37 5.04
CA PHE A 30 2.05 5.95 5.27
C PHE A 30 1.33 5.08 4.23
N HIS A 31 1.68 3.80 4.13
CA HIS A 31 0.93 2.85 3.28
C HIS A 31 -0.53 2.73 3.71
N GLY A 32 -1.44 2.91 2.76
CA GLY A 32 -2.89 2.79 2.98
C GLY A 32 -3.43 1.42 2.55
N ALA A 33 -4.67 1.14 2.96
CA ALA A 33 -5.55 0.10 2.40
C ALA A 33 -4.85 -1.16 1.85
N GLY A 34 -4.87 -1.39 0.52
CA GLY A 34 -4.36 -2.61 -0.12
C GLY A 34 -2.84 -2.73 0.01
N SER A 35 -2.11 -1.63 -0.13
CA SER A 35 -0.64 -1.62 0.05
C SER A 35 -0.23 -2.02 1.46
N LEU A 36 -0.91 -1.53 2.50
CA LEU A 36 -0.60 -1.89 3.88
C LEU A 36 -0.92 -3.36 4.16
N LEU A 37 -2.03 -3.85 3.60
CA LEU A 37 -2.41 -5.25 3.69
C LEU A 37 -1.38 -6.15 3.00
N GLY A 38 -0.93 -5.77 1.81
CA GLY A 38 0.15 -6.43 1.09
C GLY A 38 1.46 -6.45 1.90
N SER A 39 1.87 -5.31 2.46
CA SER A 39 3.05 -5.25 3.34
C SER A 39 2.96 -6.23 4.52
N LEU A 40 1.76 -6.44 5.08
CA LEU A 40 1.55 -7.40 6.17
C LEU A 40 1.50 -8.86 5.71
N GLN A 41 1.03 -9.12 4.50
CA GLN A 41 0.76 -10.48 4.03
C GLN A 41 1.87 -11.03 3.16
N HIS A 42 2.60 -10.18 2.46
CA HIS A 42 3.53 -10.55 1.40
C HIS A 42 4.85 -9.78 1.47
N HIS A 43 5.01 -8.85 2.41
CA HIS A 43 6.10 -7.86 2.40
C HIS A 43 6.19 -7.10 1.06
N ASP A 44 5.08 -7.00 0.32
CA ASP A 44 4.99 -6.48 -1.05
C ASP A 44 3.53 -6.14 -1.41
N LEU A 45 3.25 -5.70 -2.64
CA LEU A 45 1.90 -5.64 -3.20
C LEU A 45 1.17 -6.98 -3.09
N ILE A 46 -0.16 -6.94 -2.93
CA ILE A 46 -0.97 -8.15 -3.03
C ILE A 46 -0.83 -8.69 -4.46
N PRO A 47 -0.49 -9.97 -4.68
CA PRO A 47 -0.17 -10.49 -6.02
C PRO A 47 -1.26 -10.33 -7.08
N TRP A 48 -2.52 -10.21 -6.64
CA TRP A 48 -3.69 -9.99 -7.48
C TRP A 48 -4.26 -8.56 -7.37
N ASP A 49 -3.58 -7.64 -6.69
CA ASP A 49 -3.93 -6.22 -6.77
C ASP A 49 -3.53 -5.62 -8.12
N ASN A 50 -4.10 -4.46 -8.42
CA ASN A 50 -3.80 -3.76 -9.66
C ASN A 50 -3.41 -2.28 -9.49
N ASP A 51 -3.43 -1.74 -8.28
CA ASP A 51 -2.95 -0.40 -7.93
C ASP A 51 -2.21 -0.42 -6.59
N ALA A 52 -1.89 0.77 -6.06
CA ALA A 52 -1.25 0.90 -4.77
C ALA A 52 -1.75 2.16 -4.05
N ASP A 53 -2.05 2.01 -2.76
CA ASP A 53 -2.55 3.08 -1.91
C ASP A 53 -1.47 3.66 -0.98
N VAL A 54 -1.48 4.98 -0.85
CA VAL A 54 -0.81 5.72 0.23
C VAL A 54 -1.82 6.64 0.91
N CYS A 55 -1.62 6.91 2.20
CA CYS A 55 -2.44 7.84 2.96
C CYS A 55 -1.58 8.99 3.44
N ALA A 56 -2.05 10.23 3.27
CA ALA A 56 -1.36 11.43 3.72
C ALA A 56 -2.30 12.36 4.48
N HIS A 57 -1.75 13.21 5.32
CA HIS A 57 -2.58 14.15 6.07
C HIS A 57 -3.15 15.26 5.17
N LEU A 58 -4.48 15.44 5.22
CA LEU A 58 -5.25 16.40 4.44
C LEU A 58 -4.73 17.84 4.51
N ARG A 59 -4.21 18.29 5.66
CA ARG A 59 -3.69 19.67 5.81
C ARG A 59 -2.56 19.99 4.83
N TYR A 60 -1.87 18.97 4.32
CA TYR A 60 -0.79 19.13 3.35
C TYR A 60 -1.20 18.86 1.91
N ARG A 61 -2.47 18.51 1.64
CA ARG A 61 -2.95 18.11 0.30
C ARG A 61 -2.58 19.13 -0.77
N GLN A 62 -2.84 20.42 -0.53
CA GLN A 62 -2.52 21.46 -1.51
C GLN A 62 -1.01 21.54 -1.82
N ARG A 63 -0.17 21.42 -0.79
CA ARG A 63 1.30 21.46 -0.94
C ARG A 63 1.82 20.21 -1.66
N ILE A 64 1.26 19.04 -1.36
CA ILE A 64 1.55 17.78 -2.04
C ILE A 64 1.15 17.88 -3.51
N GLN A 65 -0.06 18.35 -3.81
CA GLN A 65 -0.56 18.53 -5.18
C GLN A 65 0.33 19.49 -5.99
N GLN A 66 0.75 20.61 -5.41
CA GLN A 66 1.66 21.55 -6.07
C GLN A 66 3.01 20.89 -6.39
N ALA A 67 3.58 20.16 -5.45
CA ALA A 67 4.85 19.47 -5.66
C ALA A 67 4.75 18.36 -6.71
N LEU A 68 3.67 17.57 -6.68
CA LEU A 68 3.43 16.52 -7.68
C LEU A 68 3.19 17.10 -9.09
N LYS A 69 2.52 18.25 -9.21
CA LYS A 69 2.33 18.94 -10.51
C LYS A 69 3.65 19.36 -11.14
N ASN A 70 4.66 19.69 -10.33
CA ASN A 70 6.01 20.05 -10.82
C ASN A 70 6.78 18.86 -11.41
N LEU A 71 6.25 17.63 -11.31
CA LEU A 71 6.83 16.44 -11.94
C LEU A 71 6.44 16.27 -13.42
N TRP A 72 5.59 17.15 -13.95
CA TRP A 72 5.32 17.25 -15.38
C TRP A 72 6.61 17.62 -16.16
N PRO A 73 6.88 17.04 -17.36
CA PRO A 73 6.01 16.19 -18.16
C PRO A 73 6.16 14.70 -17.92
N LYS A 74 6.94 14.26 -16.94
CA LYS A 74 7.21 12.82 -16.75
C LYS A 74 6.07 12.10 -16.03
N PHE A 75 5.41 12.79 -15.11
CA PHE A 75 4.30 12.25 -14.32
C PHE A 75 3.05 13.11 -14.50
N GLY A 76 1.89 12.47 -14.47
CA GLY A 76 0.58 13.10 -14.45
C GLY A 76 -0.07 12.95 -13.07
N THR A 77 -0.98 13.88 -12.76
CA THR A 77 -1.82 13.79 -11.56
C THR A 77 -3.28 13.98 -11.93
N TYR A 78 -4.16 13.34 -11.17
CA TYR A 78 -5.60 13.56 -11.28
C TYR A 78 -6.20 13.75 -9.88
N ALA A 79 -6.70 14.95 -9.61
CA ALA A 79 -7.35 15.26 -8.35
C ALA A 79 -8.83 14.88 -8.39
N GLN A 80 -9.27 14.08 -7.43
CA GLN A 80 -10.67 13.71 -7.23
C GLN A 80 -11.18 14.37 -5.93
N PRO A 81 -12.49 14.33 -5.61
CA PRO A 81 -12.98 14.96 -4.39
C PRO A 81 -12.26 14.47 -3.12
N SER A 82 -12.11 13.16 -2.94
CA SER A 82 -11.59 12.53 -1.71
C SER A 82 -10.14 12.08 -1.75
N ARG A 83 -9.58 11.89 -2.95
CA ARG A 83 -8.22 11.36 -3.17
C ARG A 83 -7.57 11.99 -4.39
N ASP A 84 -6.27 11.80 -4.54
CA ASP A 84 -5.53 12.18 -5.74
C ASP A 84 -4.88 10.94 -6.36
N LYS A 85 -4.60 10.97 -7.66
CA LYS A 85 -3.87 9.92 -8.36
C LYS A 85 -2.53 10.44 -8.87
N LEU A 86 -1.49 9.62 -8.79
CA LEU A 86 -0.19 9.85 -9.43
C LEU A 86 0.10 8.69 -10.39
N PHE A 87 0.45 9.03 -11.63
CA PHE A 87 0.72 8.07 -12.70
C PHE A 87 1.85 8.58 -13.60
N PHE A 88 2.45 7.71 -14.40
CA PHE A 88 3.38 8.15 -15.44
C PHE A 88 2.62 8.90 -16.52
N LYS A 89 3.28 9.85 -17.20
CA LYS A 89 2.73 10.41 -18.44
C LYS A 89 2.24 9.26 -19.32
N PRO A 90 0.97 9.29 -19.76
CA PRO A 90 0.41 8.18 -20.50
C PRO A 90 1.19 7.90 -21.77
N MET A 91 1.43 6.63 -22.06
CA MET A 91 2.08 6.20 -23.30
C MET A 91 1.25 6.59 -24.51
N ASP A 92 1.93 6.83 -25.63
CA ASP A 92 1.26 7.10 -26.90
C ASP A 92 0.35 5.93 -27.29
N LYS A 93 -0.81 6.22 -27.87
CA LYS A 93 -1.81 5.20 -28.25
C LYS A 93 -1.27 4.10 -29.15
N ASN A 94 -0.23 4.41 -29.94
CA ASN A 94 0.41 3.51 -30.89
C ASN A 94 1.76 2.96 -30.39
N ALA A 95 2.12 3.20 -29.12
CA ALA A 95 3.34 2.67 -28.55
C ALA A 95 3.30 1.14 -28.56
N THR A 96 4.36 0.50 -29.04
CA THR A 96 4.53 -0.94 -28.89
C THR A 96 4.86 -1.23 -27.43
N THR A 97 4.07 -2.08 -26.79
CA THR A 97 4.24 -2.44 -25.38
C THR A 97 4.31 -3.95 -25.22
N ASP A 98 5.03 -4.40 -24.20
CA ASP A 98 5.20 -5.79 -23.80
C ASP A 98 5.02 -5.96 -22.29
N LEU A 99 5.25 -7.17 -21.78
CA LEU A 99 5.08 -7.48 -20.35
C LEU A 99 6.04 -6.70 -19.44
N ASN A 100 7.17 -6.22 -19.96
CA ASN A 100 8.21 -5.50 -19.22
C ASN A 100 8.10 -3.98 -19.36
N THR A 101 7.14 -3.50 -20.14
CA THR A 101 6.96 -2.08 -20.40
C THR A 101 6.57 -1.33 -19.12
N ILE A 102 7.35 -0.30 -18.79
CA ILE A 102 7.14 0.57 -17.64
C ILE A 102 6.46 1.84 -18.13
N GLY A 103 5.26 2.12 -17.62
CA GLY A 103 4.51 3.32 -17.92
C GLY A 103 3.03 3.14 -17.61
N SER A 104 2.25 4.21 -17.82
CA SER A 104 0.80 4.18 -17.64
C SER A 104 0.09 4.30 -18.98
N HIS A 105 -1.10 3.71 -19.11
CA HIS A 105 -1.98 3.77 -20.25
C HIS A 105 -3.14 4.70 -19.95
N ALA A 106 -3.42 5.65 -20.86
CA ALA A 106 -4.51 6.59 -20.68
C ALA A 106 -5.87 5.87 -20.62
N PHE A 107 -6.75 6.35 -19.75
CA PHE A 107 -8.15 5.97 -19.81
C PHE A 107 -8.85 6.67 -20.98
N ASN A 108 -9.82 6.00 -21.59
CA ASN A 108 -10.58 6.58 -22.71
C ASN A 108 -11.60 7.65 -22.28
N HIS A 109 -12.05 7.63 -21.02
CA HIS A 109 -13.21 8.41 -20.56
C HIS A 109 -12.96 9.28 -19.33
N MET A 110 -11.73 9.34 -18.82
CA MET A 110 -11.38 10.13 -17.65
C MET A 110 -9.94 10.62 -17.70
N PRO A 111 -9.61 11.76 -17.06
CA PRO A 111 -8.30 12.41 -17.17
C PRO A 111 -7.18 11.73 -16.33
N GLY A 112 -7.11 10.40 -16.37
CA GLY A 112 -6.13 9.59 -15.65
C GLY A 112 -5.48 8.52 -16.52
N ALA A 113 -4.58 7.75 -15.92
CA ALA A 113 -3.96 6.59 -16.56
C ALA A 113 -3.62 5.52 -15.53
N TRP A 114 -3.50 4.28 -15.99
CA TRP A 114 -3.17 3.11 -15.18
C TRP A 114 -1.94 2.37 -15.72
N PRO A 115 -1.02 1.86 -14.89
CA PRO A 115 -1.02 1.85 -13.42
C PRO A 115 -0.88 3.23 -12.77
N PHE A 116 -1.41 3.38 -11.56
CA PHE A 116 -1.36 4.59 -10.74
C PHE A 116 -1.22 4.23 -9.26
N ILE A 117 -0.80 5.20 -8.44
CA ILE A 117 -1.01 5.16 -6.99
C ILE A 117 -2.19 6.04 -6.62
N ASP A 118 -3.02 5.58 -5.68
CA ASP A 118 -4.06 6.36 -5.03
C ASP A 118 -3.48 7.02 -3.77
N ILE A 119 -3.63 8.34 -3.66
CA ILE A 119 -3.24 9.15 -2.52
C ILE A 119 -4.53 9.50 -1.77
N CYS A 120 -4.87 8.68 -0.79
CA CYS A 120 -5.96 8.95 0.14
C CYS A 120 -5.53 10.02 1.15
N TYR A 121 -6.50 10.76 1.65
CA TYR A 121 -6.26 11.77 2.68
C TYR A 121 -7.01 11.46 3.96
N TYR A 122 -6.44 11.83 5.09
CA TYR A 122 -7.14 11.81 6.37
C TYR A 122 -7.04 13.14 7.11
N ARG A 123 -7.98 13.37 8.02
CA ARG A 123 -7.97 14.53 8.92
C ARG A 123 -8.22 14.10 10.35
N GLU A 124 -7.75 14.90 11.30
CA GLU A 124 -8.13 14.76 12.70
C GLU A 124 -9.58 15.19 12.89
N ILE A 125 -10.29 14.45 13.73
CA ILE A 125 -11.57 14.85 14.32
C ILE A 125 -11.27 15.60 15.63
N ASP A 126 -10.38 15.03 16.43
CA ASP A 126 -9.89 15.56 17.71
C ASP A 126 -8.43 15.13 17.94
N SER A 127 -7.89 15.33 19.14
CA SER A 127 -6.50 15.00 19.47
C SER A 127 -6.17 13.51 19.46
N ALA A 128 -7.16 12.62 19.53
CA ALA A 128 -7.00 11.17 19.61
C ALA A 128 -7.50 10.42 18.37
N MET A 129 -8.41 11.03 17.59
CA MET A 129 -9.13 10.37 16.51
C MET A 129 -8.96 11.07 15.17
N GLY A 130 -8.90 10.28 14.10
CA GLY A 130 -8.93 10.74 12.72
C GLY A 130 -9.96 9.99 11.87
N GLU A 131 -10.22 10.54 10.69
CA GLU A 131 -11.06 9.91 9.68
C GLU A 131 -10.49 10.09 8.27
N GLU A 132 -10.80 9.15 7.39
CA GLU A 132 -10.52 9.31 5.96
C GLU A 132 -11.40 10.43 5.37
N PHE A 133 -10.78 11.30 4.59
CA PHE A 133 -11.38 12.50 4.05
C PHE A 133 -12.53 12.16 3.09
N LEU A 134 -13.72 12.72 3.36
CA LEU A 134 -14.98 12.43 2.67
C LEU A 134 -15.43 10.95 2.73
N GLN A 135 -14.89 10.17 3.68
CA GLN A 135 -15.31 8.80 3.98
C GLN A 135 -15.53 8.68 5.50
N SER A 136 -16.45 9.48 6.05
CA SER A 136 -16.64 9.68 7.51
C SER A 136 -17.03 8.43 8.31
N TYR A 137 -17.36 7.32 7.64
CA TYR A 137 -17.56 6.02 8.29
C TYR A 137 -16.24 5.31 8.63
N ARG A 138 -15.11 5.74 8.07
CA ARG A 138 -13.77 5.20 8.35
C ARG A 138 -13.06 6.08 9.37
N LYS A 139 -13.28 5.76 10.65
CA LYS A 139 -12.66 6.42 11.80
C LYS A 139 -11.62 5.53 12.46
N PHE A 140 -10.52 6.11 12.91
CA PHE A 140 -9.42 5.38 13.56
C PHE A 140 -8.78 6.22 14.65
N SER A 141 -8.14 5.53 15.61
CA SER A 141 -7.30 6.20 16.60
C SER A 141 -5.98 6.64 15.95
N LEU A 142 -5.59 7.89 16.18
CA LEU A 142 -4.27 8.41 15.80
C LEU A 142 -3.15 7.68 16.54
N GLY A 143 -3.41 7.14 17.73
CA GLY A 143 -2.45 6.30 18.47
C GLY A 143 -2.20 4.93 17.82
N HIS A 144 -3.04 4.50 16.88
CA HIS A 144 -2.75 3.33 16.03
C HIS A 144 -1.87 3.67 14.84
N ILE A 145 -1.76 4.95 14.48
CA ILE A 145 -0.93 5.42 13.37
C ILE A 145 0.43 5.86 13.92
N TYR A 146 0.43 6.72 14.93
CA TYR A 146 1.61 7.48 15.34
C TYR A 146 2.31 6.97 16.61
N PRO A 147 3.62 7.24 16.71
CA PRO A 147 4.54 7.55 15.62
C PRO A 147 4.58 6.43 14.57
N LEU A 148 4.82 6.81 13.32
CA LEU A 148 4.93 5.84 12.23
C LEU A 148 6.05 4.83 12.50
N THR A 149 5.86 3.65 11.95
CA THR A 149 6.88 2.60 11.87
C THR A 149 7.27 2.41 10.40
N TYR A 150 8.30 1.62 10.13
CA TYR A 150 8.65 1.23 8.77
C TYR A 150 8.40 -0.26 8.59
N ARG A 151 7.84 -0.64 7.44
CA ARG A 151 7.59 -2.04 7.09
C ARG A 151 8.15 -2.37 5.71
N PRO A 152 8.55 -3.64 5.47
CA PRO A 152 8.94 -4.12 4.15
C PRO A 152 7.81 -3.97 3.13
N PHE A 153 8.18 -3.51 1.93
CA PHE A 153 7.30 -3.44 0.77
C PHE A 153 8.15 -3.54 -0.52
N GLY A 154 8.14 -4.72 -1.13
CA GLY A 154 9.03 -5.07 -2.24
C GLY A 154 10.48 -4.99 -1.80
N LYS A 155 11.27 -4.14 -2.46
CA LYS A 155 12.71 -3.95 -2.17
C LYS A 155 12.98 -2.83 -1.15
N HIS A 156 11.93 -2.17 -0.67
CA HIS A 156 12.04 -0.94 0.10
C HIS A 156 11.33 -1.07 1.45
N TRP A 157 11.55 -0.07 2.29
CA TRP A 157 10.88 0.10 3.57
C TRP A 157 10.18 1.44 3.57
N TYR A 158 8.87 1.44 3.81
CA TYR A 158 8.08 2.66 3.79
C TYR A 158 7.35 2.88 5.11
N PRO A 159 6.93 4.13 5.39
CA PRO A 159 6.16 4.44 6.59
C PRO A 159 4.83 3.65 6.63
N ALA A 160 4.50 3.15 7.81
CA ALA A 160 3.31 2.37 8.11
C ALA A 160 2.75 2.77 9.49
N PRO A 161 1.44 2.63 9.72
CA PRO A 161 0.86 2.82 11.05
C PRO A 161 1.56 1.94 12.09
N ARG A 162 1.78 2.44 13.30
CA ARG A 162 2.35 1.67 14.41
C ARG A 162 1.60 0.38 14.71
N ARG A 163 0.27 0.42 14.62
CA ARG A 163 -0.63 -0.72 14.81
C ARG A 163 -1.39 -0.99 13.51
N PRO A 164 -0.73 -1.59 12.50
CA PRO A 164 -1.26 -1.64 11.15
C PRO A 164 -2.52 -2.52 11.05
N ILE A 165 -2.61 -3.60 11.85
CA ILE A 165 -3.81 -4.44 11.93
C ILE A 165 -4.99 -3.64 12.50
N SER A 166 -4.77 -2.86 13.57
CA SER A 166 -5.82 -2.02 14.17
C SER A 166 -6.32 -0.95 13.20
N PHE A 167 -5.44 -0.38 12.38
CA PHE A 167 -5.83 0.54 11.31
C PHE A 167 -6.61 -0.17 10.20
N LEU A 168 -6.12 -1.32 9.71
CA LEU A 168 -6.77 -2.07 8.62
C LEU A 168 -8.15 -2.61 8.96
N LYS A 169 -8.45 -2.87 10.24
CA LYS A 169 -9.81 -3.23 10.67
C LYS A 169 -10.84 -2.18 10.24
N THR A 170 -10.46 -0.91 10.07
CA THR A 170 -11.37 0.14 9.58
C THR A 170 -11.72 0.02 8.09
N PHE A 171 -10.91 -0.72 7.32
CA PHE A 171 -11.13 -0.98 5.88
C PHE A 171 -11.71 -2.38 5.64
N TYR A 172 -11.26 -3.37 6.42
CA TYR A 172 -11.52 -4.80 6.20
C TYR A 172 -12.17 -5.46 7.42
N SER A 173 -13.29 -4.90 7.90
CA SER A 173 -14.06 -5.41 9.05
C SER A 173 -14.80 -6.72 8.73
N THR A 174 -14.06 -7.81 8.52
CA THR A 174 -14.64 -9.13 8.28
C THR A 174 -13.95 -10.18 9.15
N ASN A 175 -14.74 -11.00 9.84
CA ASN A 175 -14.26 -12.18 10.57
C ASN A 175 -14.09 -13.41 9.64
N LYS A 176 -14.10 -13.20 8.32
CA LYS A 176 -14.13 -14.28 7.35
C LYS A 176 -12.71 -14.69 6.99
N GLN A 177 -12.46 -16.00 7.03
CA GLN A 177 -11.16 -16.61 6.71
C GLN A 177 -11.04 -16.89 5.20
N TYR A 178 -11.29 -15.87 4.37
CA TYR A 178 -11.05 -15.97 2.93
C TYR A 178 -10.44 -14.69 2.40
N TYR A 179 -9.63 -14.83 1.37
CA TYR A 179 -9.13 -13.70 0.60
C TYR A 179 -10.14 -13.31 -0.47
N SER A 180 -10.31 -12.02 -0.69
CA SER A 180 -11.12 -11.46 -1.77
C SER A 180 -10.22 -10.82 -2.81
N SER A 181 -10.54 -11.01 -4.08
CA SER A 181 -10.04 -10.12 -5.12
C SER A 181 -10.75 -8.76 -5.04
N HIS A 182 -10.19 -7.77 -5.72
CA HIS A 182 -10.86 -6.48 -5.95
C HIS A 182 -12.19 -6.69 -6.71
N SER A 183 -13.19 -5.87 -6.41
CA SER A 183 -14.48 -5.79 -7.15
C SER A 183 -14.47 -4.74 -8.26
N TYR A 184 -13.37 -4.03 -8.42
CA TYR A 184 -13.17 -3.04 -9.48
C TYR A 184 -11.83 -3.29 -10.16
N SER A 185 -11.83 -3.45 -11.49
CA SER A 185 -10.59 -3.57 -12.25
C SER A 185 -10.18 -2.19 -12.73
N HIS A 186 -9.13 -1.62 -12.15
CA HIS A 186 -8.60 -0.32 -12.61
C HIS A 186 -7.99 -0.44 -14.01
N ALA A 187 -7.38 -1.58 -14.36
CA ALA A 187 -6.88 -1.82 -15.71
C ALA A 187 -7.97 -1.75 -16.80
N LEU A 188 -9.20 -2.15 -16.47
CA LEU A 188 -10.34 -2.14 -17.39
C LEU A 188 -11.34 -0.99 -17.11
N GLU A 189 -11.06 -0.20 -16.07
CA GLU A 189 -11.93 0.83 -15.52
C GLU A 189 -13.40 0.40 -15.42
N LYS A 190 -13.63 -0.77 -14.78
CA LYS A 190 -14.98 -1.32 -14.61
C LYS A 190 -15.14 -2.20 -13.37
N VAL A 191 -16.38 -2.29 -12.90
CA VAL A 191 -16.77 -3.25 -11.87
C VAL A 191 -16.61 -4.68 -12.40
N ILE A 192 -16.08 -5.56 -11.56
CA ILE A 192 -15.95 -6.99 -11.82
C ILE A 192 -16.51 -7.79 -10.65
N VAL A 193 -16.87 -9.04 -10.90
CA VAL A 193 -17.28 -9.96 -9.83
C VAL A 193 -16.07 -10.32 -8.99
N ALA A 194 -16.11 -9.98 -7.70
CA ALA A 194 -15.07 -10.36 -6.75
C ALA A 194 -14.99 -11.90 -6.64
N LYS A 195 -13.77 -12.41 -6.63
CA LYS A 195 -13.47 -13.83 -6.43
C LYS A 195 -13.01 -14.04 -5.00
N TYR A 196 -13.39 -15.17 -4.43
CA TYR A 196 -13.04 -15.55 -3.07
C TYR A 196 -12.22 -16.84 -3.08
N MET A 197 -11.19 -16.91 -2.25
CA MET A 197 -10.36 -18.09 -2.10
C MET A 197 -10.04 -18.35 -0.64
N ASP A 198 -10.05 -19.63 -0.28
CA ASP A 198 -9.58 -20.11 1.01
C ASP A 198 -8.09 -19.77 1.21
N CYS A 199 -7.73 -19.42 2.45
CA CYS A 199 -6.37 -19.01 2.80
C CYS A 199 -5.32 -20.08 2.51
N GLY A 200 -5.60 -21.35 2.82
CA GLY A 200 -4.65 -22.45 2.63
C GLY A 200 -4.30 -22.67 1.16
N ARG A 201 -5.32 -22.66 0.29
CA ARG A 201 -5.14 -22.81 -1.16
C ARG A 201 -4.35 -21.67 -1.80
N LEU A 202 -4.39 -20.49 -1.19
CA LEU A 202 -3.69 -19.32 -1.69
C LEU A 202 -2.22 -19.32 -1.25
N ALA A 203 -1.95 -19.83 -0.04
CA ALA A 203 -0.59 -20.04 0.46
C ALA A 203 0.20 -21.04 -0.41
N GLU A 204 -0.46 -22.02 -1.03
CA GLU A 204 0.14 -22.91 -2.03
C GLU A 204 0.67 -22.19 -3.29
N ARG A 205 0.17 -20.97 -3.58
CA ARG A 205 0.48 -20.24 -4.81
C ARG A 205 1.37 -19.02 -4.61
N TYR A 206 1.27 -18.39 -3.44
CA TYR A 206 1.96 -17.15 -3.13
C TYR A 206 2.65 -17.26 -1.78
N ALA A 207 3.82 -16.64 -1.66
CA ALA A 207 4.49 -16.55 -0.39
C ALA A 207 3.70 -15.64 0.56
N PHE A 208 3.56 -16.07 1.82
CA PHE A 208 2.94 -15.28 2.88
C PHE A 208 3.92 -15.00 4.01
N VAL A 209 3.72 -13.88 4.69
CA VAL A 209 4.44 -13.54 5.92
C VAL A 209 3.94 -14.44 7.04
N HIS A 210 4.83 -15.31 7.50
CA HIS A 210 4.67 -16.06 8.74
C HIS A 210 5.22 -15.25 9.91
N ARG A 211 4.49 -15.25 11.03
CA ARG A 211 4.86 -14.56 12.26
C ARG A 211 5.14 -15.59 13.33
N CYS A 212 6.39 -15.69 13.75
CA CYS A 212 6.79 -16.55 14.86
C CYS A 212 7.06 -15.69 16.07
N PRO A 213 6.48 -15.98 17.25
CA PRO A 213 6.95 -15.39 18.49
C PRO A 213 8.45 -15.64 18.63
N ILE A 214 9.20 -14.61 19.01
CA ILE A 214 10.63 -14.80 19.30
C ILE A 214 10.76 -15.83 20.44
N PRO A 215 11.62 -16.86 20.30
CA PRO A 215 11.85 -17.86 21.34
C PRO A 215 12.14 -17.21 22.70
N GLU A 216 11.67 -17.81 23.80
CA GLU A 216 11.82 -17.25 25.15
C GLU A 216 13.29 -16.96 25.52
N GLU A 217 14.21 -17.81 25.02
CA GLU A 217 15.66 -17.70 25.19
C GLU A 217 16.25 -16.41 24.59
N GLU A 218 15.69 -15.96 23.46
CA GLU A 218 16.09 -14.73 22.77
C GLU A 218 15.27 -13.51 23.23
N ARG A 219 14.10 -13.75 23.83
CA ARG A 219 13.19 -12.71 24.32
C ARG A 219 13.70 -12.03 25.59
N GLY A 220 14.45 -12.70 26.46
CA GLY A 220 14.90 -12.11 27.74
C GLY A 220 13.73 -11.48 28.54
N ASN A 221 13.91 -10.26 29.06
CA ASN A 221 12.85 -9.50 29.76
C ASN A 221 11.92 -8.68 28.83
N THR A 222 12.01 -8.87 27.51
CA THR A 222 11.26 -8.05 26.56
C THR A 222 9.80 -8.54 26.46
N PRO A 223 8.79 -7.65 26.39
CA PRO A 223 7.38 -8.04 26.39
C PRO A 223 6.98 -9.02 25.27
N LEU A 224 5.86 -9.73 25.48
CA LEU A 224 5.30 -10.80 24.64
C LEU A 224 4.98 -10.45 23.16
N GLY A 225 5.21 -9.22 22.71
CA GLY A 225 4.79 -8.72 21.39
C GLY A 225 5.84 -8.81 20.26
N PHE A 226 7.06 -9.29 20.52
CA PHE A 226 8.04 -9.43 19.45
C PHE A 226 7.85 -10.74 18.68
N CYS A 227 7.71 -10.60 17.36
CA CYS A 227 7.69 -11.71 16.42
C CYS A 227 8.70 -11.46 15.30
N ASP A 228 9.36 -12.51 14.86
CA ASP A 228 10.07 -12.50 13.58
C ASP A 228 9.08 -12.73 12.45
N GLU A 229 9.24 -11.95 11.38
CA GLU A 229 8.46 -12.06 10.16
C GLU A 229 9.32 -12.69 9.06
N HIS A 230 8.87 -13.82 8.52
CA HIS A 230 9.53 -14.50 7.40
C HIS A 230 8.54 -14.77 6.28
N LEU A 231 8.96 -14.59 5.03
CA LEU A 231 8.19 -15.09 3.89
C LEU A 231 8.34 -16.61 3.81
N VAL A 232 7.20 -17.30 3.78
CA VAL A 232 7.12 -18.76 3.62
C VAL A 232 6.26 -19.11 2.41
N ASP A 233 6.64 -20.17 1.70
CA ASP A 233 5.80 -20.78 0.67
C ASP A 233 4.68 -21.64 1.29
N GLY A 234 3.83 -22.22 0.44
CA GLY A 234 2.72 -23.07 0.90
C GLY A 234 3.12 -24.37 1.60
N SER A 235 4.41 -24.74 1.58
CA SER A 235 4.95 -25.85 2.37
C SER A 235 5.53 -25.39 3.71
N GLY A 236 5.43 -24.11 4.04
CA GLY A 236 5.98 -23.50 5.24
C GLY A 236 7.50 -23.28 5.18
N ARG A 237 8.13 -23.46 4.02
CA ARG A 237 9.57 -23.25 3.86
C ARG A 237 9.86 -21.77 3.62
N SER A 238 10.88 -21.25 4.30
CA SER A 238 11.30 -19.88 4.10
C SER A 238 11.78 -19.65 2.67
N THR A 239 11.14 -18.73 1.96
CA THR A 239 11.60 -18.26 0.65
C THR A 239 12.69 -17.23 0.93
N ARG A 240 13.97 -17.59 0.70
CA ARG A 240 15.15 -16.78 1.07
C ARG A 240 15.02 -15.29 0.66
N SER A 241 14.63 -14.48 1.61
CA SER A 241 14.92 -13.05 1.73
C SER A 241 14.98 -12.73 3.22
N THR A 242 16.08 -13.11 3.87
CA THR A 242 16.40 -12.60 5.21
C THR A 242 16.70 -11.12 5.09
N LEU A 243 15.68 -10.28 5.12
CA LEU A 243 15.81 -8.85 5.41
C LEU A 243 15.71 -8.68 6.94
N PRO A 244 16.57 -7.86 7.56
CA PRO A 244 16.74 -7.82 9.01
C PRO A 244 15.45 -7.46 9.75
N CYS A 245 15.26 -8.07 10.92
CA CYS A 245 14.09 -7.99 11.79
C CYS A 245 13.58 -6.56 11.98
N SER A 246 12.28 -6.36 11.74
CA SER A 246 11.58 -5.21 12.32
C SER A 246 11.00 -5.58 13.67
N LYS A 247 11.40 -4.84 14.69
CA LYS A 247 10.77 -4.83 16.02
C LYS A 247 9.35 -4.26 15.88
N ILE A 248 8.36 -5.12 15.73
CA ILE A 248 6.95 -4.72 15.76
C ILE A 248 6.55 -4.60 17.23
N TRP A 249 6.10 -3.41 17.62
CA TRP A 249 5.56 -3.14 18.96
C TRP A 249 4.04 -3.33 18.90
N GLU A 250 3.51 -4.33 19.59
CA GLU A 250 2.06 -4.52 19.78
C GLU A 250 1.43 -3.44 20.69
#